data_AF-A0A940VKB0-F1
#
_entry.id   AF-A0A940VKB0-F1
#
_cell.length_a   1.000
_cell.length_b   1.000
_cell.length_c   1.000
_cell.angle_alpha   90.00
_cell.angle_beta   90.00
_cell.angle_gamma   90.00
#
_symmetry.space_group_name_H-M   'P 1'
#
loop_
_entity.id
_entity.type
_entity.pdbx_description
1 polymer ?
#
loop_
_entity_poly.entity_id
_entity_poly.type
_entity_poly.pdbx_seq_one_letter_code
_entity_poly.pdbx_strand_id
1 'polypeptide(L)'
;MNKVKDGSYIGDCNAYIIDSKVKVEVKNHKITDISFVEHKYDRGKPAEAILPKVIAKQSLEVDTISGATNSSKVILKSIEKALLQGQE
;
A
#
# COMPACT_ATOMS: atom_id res chain seq x y z
N MET A 1 -7.22 -13.58 14.07
CA MET A 1 -5.92 -13.09 13.55
C MET A 1 -5.88 -13.47 12.09
N ASN A 2 -6.27 -12.57 11.18
CA ASN A 2 -6.18 -12.83 9.74
C ASN A 2 -4.70 -12.89 9.36
N LYS A 3 -4.18 -14.10 9.24
CA LYS A 3 -2.81 -14.35 8.83
C LYS A 3 -2.78 -14.27 7.31
N VAL A 4 -2.16 -13.22 6.78
CA VAL A 4 -1.93 -13.11 5.34
C VAL A 4 -0.97 -14.23 4.94
N LYS A 5 -1.29 -15.03 3.93
CA LYS A 5 -0.39 -16.08 3.45
C LYS A 5 0.91 -15.47 2.90
N ASP A 6 1.95 -16.28 2.92
CA ASP A 6 3.21 -15.90 2.30
C ASP A 6 3.06 -15.92 0.78
N GLY A 7 3.46 -14.84 0.14
CA GLY A 7 3.25 -14.63 -1.28
C GLY A 7 3.40 -13.17 -1.66
N SER A 8 3.28 -12.91 -2.96
CA SER A 8 3.29 -11.56 -3.50
C SER A 8 1.91 -11.20 -4.03
N TYR A 9 1.34 -10.13 -3.49
CA TYR A 9 0.00 -9.67 -3.79
C TYR A 9 0.05 -8.32 -4.51
N ILE A 10 -0.86 -8.10 -5.45
CA ILE A 10 -0.92 -6.86 -6.20
C ILE A 10 -2.26 -6.21 -5.90
N GLY A 11 -2.21 -4.95 -5.50
CA GLY A 11 -3.39 -4.15 -5.23
C GLY A 11 -3.34 -2.85 -6.00
N ASP A 12 -4.46 -2.51 -6.61
CA ASP A 12 -4.65 -1.28 -7.35
C ASP A 12 -5.84 -0.48 -6.80
N CYS A 13 -5.67 0.84 -6.84
CA CYS A 13 -6.71 1.78 -6.48
C CYS A 13 -6.69 2.94 -7.45
N ASN A 14 -7.82 3.11 -8.14
CA ASN A 14 -8.08 4.26 -8.98
C ASN A 14 -9.00 5.23 -8.24
N ALA A 15 -8.57 6.48 -8.11
CA ALA A 15 -9.30 7.57 -7.50
C ALA A 15 -9.32 8.79 -8.42
N TYR A 16 -10.21 8.73 -9.42
CA TYR A 16 -10.55 9.81 -10.34
C TYR A 16 -9.36 10.34 -11.17
N ILE A 17 -8.52 11.22 -10.60
CA ILE A 17 -7.29 11.75 -11.22
C ILE A 17 -6.00 11.08 -10.73
N ILE A 18 -6.09 10.18 -9.75
CA ILE A 18 -4.94 9.50 -9.13
C ILE A 18 -5.10 8.00 -9.35
N ASP A 19 -4.05 7.35 -9.82
CA ASP A 19 -4.00 5.89 -9.94
C ASP A 19 -2.77 5.35 -9.19
N SER A 20 -2.93 4.30 -8.41
CA SER A 20 -1.81 3.66 -7.73
C SER A 20 -1.98 2.14 -7.71
N LYS A 21 -0.98 1.46 -8.26
CA LYS A 21 -0.78 0.01 -8.22
C LYS A 21 0.47 -0.30 -7.42
N VAL A 22 0.29 -1.08 -6.35
CA VAL A 22 1.36 -1.54 -5.46
C VAL A 22 1.44 -3.06 -5.47
N LYS A 23 2.65 -3.57 -5.30
CA LYS A 23 2.95 -4.97 -5.06
C LYS A 23 3.44 -5.11 -3.63
N VAL A 24 2.76 -5.92 -2.85
CA VAL A 24 3.05 -6.22 -1.46
C VAL A 24 3.60 -7.63 -1.38
N GLU A 25 4.80 -7.79 -0.84
CA GLU A 25 5.39 -9.09 -0.58
C GLU A 25 5.24 -9.45 0.89
N VAL A 26 4.73 -10.65 1.15
CA VAL A 26 4.46 -11.18 2.48
C VAL A 26 5.29 -12.45 2.68
N LYS A 27 6.01 -12.51 3.80
CA LYS A 27 6.82 -13.65 4.21
C LYS A 27 6.73 -13.84 5.71
N ASN A 28 6.58 -15.08 6.18
CA ASN A 28 6.26 -15.38 7.57
C ASN A 28 5.06 -14.58 8.11
N HIS A 29 4.01 -14.41 7.31
CA HIS A 29 2.81 -13.63 7.63
C HIS A 29 3.08 -12.14 7.93
N LYS A 30 4.20 -11.60 7.42
CA LYS A 30 4.61 -10.20 7.59
C LYS A 30 4.96 -9.58 6.25
N ILE A 31 4.63 -8.31 6.09
CA ILE A 31 5.00 -7.53 4.92
C ILE A 31 6.51 -7.32 4.93
N THR A 32 7.21 -7.88 3.94
CA THR A 32 8.66 -7.75 3.80
C THR A 32 9.04 -6.63 2.86
N ASP A 33 8.26 -6.43 1.81
CA ASP A 33 8.52 -5.42 0.80
C ASP A 33 7.21 -4.84 0.26
N ILE A 34 7.24 -3.57 -0.10
CA ILE A 34 6.17 -2.94 -0.86
C ILE A 34 6.80 -2.13 -1.98
N SER A 35 6.44 -2.46 -3.21
CA SER A 35 6.97 -1.85 -4.42
C SER A 35 5.84 -1.21 -5.22
N PHE A 36 6.07 -0.01 -5.78
CA PHE A 36 5.12 0.59 -6.72
C PHE A 36 5.27 -0.08 -8.09
N VAL A 37 4.17 -0.65 -8.60
CA VAL A 37 4.12 -1.18 -9.97
C VAL A 37 3.76 -0.07 -10.94
N GLU A 38 2.77 0.75 -10.57
CA GLU A 38 2.32 1.89 -11.36
C GLU A 38 1.86 2.97 -10.39
N HIS A 39 2.29 4.20 -10.59
CA HIS A 39 1.85 5.29 -9.72
C HIS A 39 1.70 6.54 -10.57
N LYS A 40 0.44 6.94 -10.77
CA LYS A 40 0.03 8.08 -11.56
C LYS A 40 -0.48 9.15 -10.60
N TYR A 41 0.33 10.19 -10.43
CA TYR A 41 0.08 11.28 -9.49
C TYR A 41 0.39 12.62 -10.13
N ASP A 42 -0.43 13.62 -9.82
CA ASP A 42 -0.26 15.00 -10.29
C ASP A 42 0.69 15.81 -9.39
N ARG A 43 0.53 15.72 -8.06
CA ARG A 43 1.38 16.40 -7.04
C ARG A 43 1.67 15.52 -5.80
N GLY A 44 1.84 14.21 -6.01
CA GLY A 44 1.80 13.19 -4.94
C GLY A 44 3.13 12.52 -4.54
N LYS A 45 4.29 12.91 -5.09
CA LYS A 45 5.60 12.29 -4.81
C LYS A 45 5.88 11.95 -3.33
N PRO A 46 5.57 12.80 -2.33
CA PRO A 46 5.93 12.48 -0.95
C PRO A 46 5.09 11.35 -0.32
N ALA A 47 4.02 10.87 -0.98
CA ALA A 47 3.20 9.78 -0.48
C ALA A 47 3.95 8.42 -0.43
N GLU A 48 5.03 8.26 -1.21
CA GLU A 48 5.87 7.05 -1.20
C GLU A 48 6.52 6.81 0.18
N ALA A 49 6.72 7.88 0.96
CA ALA A 49 7.25 7.79 2.33
C ALA A 49 6.31 7.04 3.30
N ILE A 50 5.07 6.74 2.90
CA ILE A 50 4.14 5.94 3.69
C ILE A 50 4.47 4.44 3.64
N LEU A 51 5.07 3.95 2.54
CA LEU A 51 5.43 2.54 2.37
C LEU A 51 6.32 2.00 3.50
N PRO A 52 7.49 2.59 3.81
CA PRO A 52 8.34 2.09 4.89
C PRO A 52 7.65 2.19 6.25
N LYS A 53 6.73 3.14 6.45
CA LYS A 53 5.94 3.24 7.70
C LYS A 53 4.98 2.06 7.83
N VAL A 54 4.32 1.65 6.75
CA VAL A 54 3.44 0.48 6.74
C VAL A 54 4.24 -0.80 7.03
N ILE A 55 5.42 -0.95 6.41
CA ILE A 55 6.31 -2.09 6.66
C ILE A 55 6.79 -2.07 8.13
N ALA A 56 7.20 -0.93 8.65
CA ALA A 56 7.69 -0.83 10.03
C ALA A 56 6.59 -1.09 11.07
N LYS A 57 5.38 -0.52 10.87
CA LYS A 57 4.23 -0.74 11.76
C LYS A 57 3.54 -2.09 11.53
N GLN A 58 3.75 -2.72 10.38
CA GLN A 58 2.94 -3.85 9.90
C GLN A 58 1.43 -3.54 9.95
N SER A 59 1.07 -2.28 9.70
CA SER A 59 -0.31 -1.80 9.80
C SER A 59 -0.56 -0.71 8.77
N LEU A 60 -1.79 -0.69 8.25
CA LEU A 60 -2.33 0.34 7.36
C LEU A 60 -2.75 1.61 8.13
N GLU A 61 -2.81 1.54 9.46
CA GLU A 61 -3.10 2.67 10.35
C GLU A 61 -1.87 3.56 10.55
N VAL A 62 -1.38 4.11 9.45
CA VAL A 62 -0.27 5.06 9.40
C VAL A 62 -0.77 6.44 9.00
N ASP A 63 -0.16 7.47 9.57
CA ASP A 63 -0.53 8.86 9.29
C ASP A 63 -0.26 9.22 7.82
N THR A 64 -1.25 9.84 7.19
CA THR A 64 -1.13 10.36 5.83
C THR A 64 -0.14 11.53 5.78
N ILE A 65 0.54 11.70 4.65
CA ILE A 65 1.49 12.80 4.48
C ILE A 65 0.74 14.10 4.16
N SER A 66 1.02 15.16 4.93
CA SER A 66 0.49 16.50 4.67
C SER A 66 0.87 16.98 3.27
N GLY A 67 -0.11 17.44 2.49
CA GLY A 67 0.07 17.81 1.08
C GLY A 67 -0.08 16.66 0.08
N ALA A 68 -0.17 15.42 0.55
CA ALA A 68 -0.43 14.23 -0.27
C ALA A 68 -1.47 13.31 0.37
N THR A 69 -2.48 13.88 1.04
CA THR A 69 -3.54 13.13 1.74
C THR A 69 -4.30 12.20 0.81
N ASN A 70 -4.68 12.68 -0.39
CA ASN A 70 -5.39 11.86 -1.36
C ASN A 70 -4.51 10.71 -1.86
N SER A 71 -3.29 11.00 -2.32
CA SER A 71 -2.32 9.96 -2.74
C SER A 71 -2.04 8.95 -1.63
N SER A 72 -1.86 9.40 -0.38
CA SER A 72 -1.66 8.53 0.78
C SER A 72 -2.83 7.56 0.96
N LYS A 73 -4.07 8.05 0.88
CA LYS A 73 -5.27 7.22 1.00
C LYS A 73 -5.37 6.19 -0.13
N VAL A 74 -5.06 6.58 -1.36
CA VAL A 74 -5.07 5.67 -2.52
C VAL A 74 -4.04 4.56 -2.32
N ILE A 75 -2.81 4.89 -1.94
CA ILE A 75 -1.74 3.92 -1.67
C ILE A 75 -2.16 2.95 -0.56
N LEU A 76 -2.64 3.46 0.57
CA LEU A 76 -3.09 2.62 1.68
C LEU A 76 -4.20 1.68 1.25
N LYS A 77 -5.14 2.15 0.42
CA LYS A 77 -6.22 1.33 -0.11
C LYS A 77 -5.74 0.28 -1.12
N SER A 78 -4.72 0.60 -1.92
CA SER A 78 -4.06 -0.38 -2.79
C SER A 78 -3.37 -1.46 -1.96
N ILE A 79 -2.65 -1.10 -0.90
CA ILE A 79 -2.00 -2.08 0.00
C ILE A 79 -3.07 -2.93 0.72
N GLU A 80 -4.14 -2.31 1.21
CA GLU A 80 -5.28 -3.00 1.82
C GLU A 80 -5.85 -4.07 0.89
N LYS A 81 -6.13 -3.72 -0.36
CA LYS A 81 -6.60 -4.68 -1.37
C LYS A 81 -5.60 -5.80 -1.64
N ALA A 82 -4.31 -5.49 -1.70
CA ALA A 82 -3.29 -6.51 -1.88
C ALA A 82 -3.30 -7.50 -0.70
N LEU A 83 -3.35 -7.00 0.53
CA LEU A 83 -3.40 -7.85 1.72
C LEU A 83 -4.69 -8.66 1.81
N LEU A 84 -5.83 -8.09 1.39
CA LEU A 84 -7.11 -8.80 1.33
C LEU A 84 -7.08 -10.01 0.39
N GLN A 85 -6.30 -9.99 -0.71
CA GLN A 85 -6.12 -11.17 -1.56
C GLN A 85 -5.37 -12.31 -0.87
N GLY A 86 -4.54 -12.00 0.12
CA GLY A 86 -3.78 -12.99 0.87
C GLY A 86 -4.40 -13.39 2.21
N GLN A 87 -5.48 -12.72 2.64
CA GLN A 87 -6.22 -13.10 3.84
C GLN A 87 -7.10 -14.31 3.52
N GLU A 88 -6.82 -15.42 4.20
CA GLU A 88 -7.67 -16.63 4.26
C GLU A 88 -8.15 -16.87 5.70
#